data_AF-A0A1V6K691-F1
#
_entry.id   AF-A0A1V6K691-F1
#
_cell.length_a   1.000
_cell.length_b   1.000
_cell.length_c   1.000
_cell.angle_alpha   90.00
_cell.angle_beta   90.00
_cell.angle_gamma   90.00
#
_symmetry.space_group_name_H-M   'P 1'
#
loop_
_entity.id
_entity.type
_entity.pdbx_description
1 polymer ?
#
loop_
_entity_poly.entity_id
_entity_poly.type
_entity_poly.pdbx_seq_one_letter_code
_entity_poly.pdbx_strand_id
1 'polypeptide(L)'
;MEGYVESSACGILAGMFLSAMILGVCVSPPPAETATGSLLRHVTASPLRHFQPSNVNYGLFPPLAGRVQKRSRNEAYAERARAAFSEWLHSLPERLLTRRS
;
A
#
# COMPACT_ATOMS: atom_id res chain seq x y z
N MET A 1 1.33 8.60 11.05
CA MET A 1 0.12 8.40 10.25
C MET A 1 -0.96 9.18 10.94
N GLU A 2 -1.67 10.02 10.22
CA GLU A 2 -2.86 10.70 10.73
C GLU A 2 -4.05 9.97 10.13
N GLY A 3 -5.11 9.72 10.90
CA GLY A 3 -6.28 8.95 10.45
C GLY A 3 -6.32 7.47 10.89
N TYR A 4 -7.55 7.02 11.14
CA TYR A 4 -7.85 5.66 11.60
C TYR A 4 -7.64 4.61 10.51
N VAL A 5 -7.89 4.97 9.25
CA VAL A 5 -7.80 4.06 8.10
C VAL A 5 -6.33 3.73 7.82
N GLU A 6 -5.48 4.75 7.82
CA GLU A 6 -4.04 4.66 7.64
C GLU A 6 -3.39 3.80 8.72
N SER A 7 -3.75 4.03 9.98
CA SER A 7 -3.23 3.29 11.13
C SER A 7 -3.66 1.82 11.09
N SER A 8 -4.93 1.56 10.75
CA SER A 8 -5.46 0.19 10.61
C SER A 8 -4.79 -0.56 9.46
N ALA A 9 -4.61 0.08 8.30
CA ALA A 9 -3.96 -0.51 7.15
C ALA A 9 -2.48 -0.87 7.45
N CYS A 10 -1.77 0.01 8.17
CA CYS A 10 -0.40 -0.29 8.63
C CYS A 10 -0.36 -1.46 9.61
N GLY A 11 -1.29 -1.52 10.57
CA GLY A 11 -1.37 -2.64 11.52
C GLY A 11 -1.60 -3.98 10.82
N ILE A 12 -2.51 -4.01 9.84
CA ILE A 12 -2.78 -5.21 9.02
C ILE A 12 -1.51 -5.64 8.26
N LEU A 13 -0.83 -4.72 7.57
CA LEU A 13 0.40 -5.03 6.83
C LEU A 13 1.51 -5.54 7.77
N ALA A 14 1.69 -4.90 8.91
CA ALA A 14 2.70 -5.32 9.89
C ALA A 14 2.42 -6.75 10.39
N GLY A 15 1.15 -7.08 10.67
CA GLY A 15 0.73 -8.42 11.05
C GLY A 15 0.97 -9.46 9.93
N MET A 16 0.67 -9.10 8.69
CA MET A 16 0.92 -9.96 7.52
C MET A 16 2.41 -10.25 7.33
N PHE A 17 3.27 -9.23 7.43
CA PHE A 17 4.72 -9.42 7.32
C PHE A 17 5.29 -10.23 8.49
N LEU A 18 4.81 -10.00 9.71
CA LEU A 18 5.22 -10.81 10.87
C LEU A 18 4.80 -12.28 10.69
N SER A 19 3.57 -12.53 10.24
CA SER A 19 3.09 -13.88 9.94
C SER A 19 3.94 -14.56 8.86
N ALA A 20 4.30 -13.81 7.82
CA ALA A 20 5.19 -14.29 6.77
C ALA A 20 6.58 -14.68 7.30
N MET A 21 7.16 -13.86 8.19
CA MET A 21 8.44 -14.16 8.85
C MET A 21 8.34 -15.45 9.69
N ILE A 22 7.28 -15.61 10.48
CA ILE A 22 7.06 -16.80 11.32
C ILE A 22 6.91 -18.06 10.46
N LEU A 23 6.22 -17.96 9.32
CA LEU A 23 6.00 -19.06 8.39
C LEU A 23 7.18 -19.33 7.44
N GLY A 24 8.25 -18.51 7.50
CA GLY A 24 9.40 -18.61 6.61
C GLY A 24 9.06 -18.35 5.14
N VAL A 25 8.03 -17.56 4.86
CA VAL A 25 7.63 -17.18 3.49
C VAL A 25 8.04 -15.75 3.19
N CYS A 26 8.52 -15.50 1.98
CA CYS A 26 8.83 -14.15 1.53
C CYS A 26 7.57 -13.50 0.93
N VAL A 27 7.27 -12.27 1.36
CA VAL A 27 6.16 -11.48 0.83
C VAL A 27 6.71 -10.16 0.33
N SER A 28 6.40 -9.85 -0.92
CA SER A 28 6.72 -8.54 -1.47
C SER A 28 5.80 -7.47 -0.88
N PRO A 29 6.29 -6.25 -0.60
CA PRO A 29 5.42 -5.17 -0.15
C PRO A 29 4.39 -4.80 -1.24
N PRO A 30 3.26 -4.18 -0.86
CA PRO A 30 2.27 -3.74 -1.83
C PRO A 30 2.87 -2.68 -2.80
N PRO A 31 2.41 -2.65 -4.07
CA PRO A 31 2.93 -1.73 -5.08
C PRO A 31 2.76 -0.25 -4.70
N ALA A 32 3.66 0.61 -5.17
CA ALA A 32 3.65 2.05 -4.88
C ALA A 32 2.43 2.78 -5.46
N GLU A 33 1.75 2.16 -6.43
CA GLU A 33 0.50 2.62 -7.03
C GLU A 33 -0.69 2.46 -6.08
N THR A 34 -0.54 1.71 -4.99
CA THR A 34 -1.57 1.53 -3.96
C THR A 34 -1.43 2.58 -2.86
N ALA A 35 -2.53 2.87 -2.16
CA ALA A 35 -2.51 3.76 -0.99
C ALA A 35 -1.51 3.28 0.06
N THR A 36 -1.46 1.98 0.33
CA THR A 36 -0.62 1.43 1.39
C THR A 36 0.85 1.30 0.96
N GLY A 37 1.11 0.98 -0.30
CA GLY A 37 2.48 0.91 -0.83
C GLY A 37 3.12 2.29 -1.04
N SER A 38 2.38 3.29 -1.51
CA SER A 38 2.87 4.68 -1.58
C SER A 38 3.21 5.22 -0.19
N LEU A 39 2.40 4.88 0.80
CA LEU A 39 2.58 5.28 2.18
C LEU A 39 3.76 4.57 2.86
N LEU A 40 3.88 3.26 2.67
CA LEU A 40 5.05 2.49 3.13
C LEU A 40 6.34 3.06 2.55
N ARG A 41 6.34 3.38 1.24
CA ARG A 41 7.47 4.04 0.58
C ARG A 41 7.74 5.42 1.17
N HIS A 42 6.72 6.22 1.46
CA HIS A 42 6.89 7.55 2.04
C HIS A 42 7.52 7.50 3.44
N VAL A 43 7.07 6.57 4.29
CA VAL A 43 7.61 6.37 5.64
C VAL A 43 9.04 5.84 5.59
N THR A 44 9.35 4.92 4.68
CA THR A 44 10.69 4.33 4.57
C THR A 44 11.71 5.22 3.87
N ALA A 45 11.28 6.11 2.96
CA ALA A 45 12.16 7.01 2.23
C ALA A 45 12.43 8.36 2.92
N SER A 46 11.61 8.75 3.91
CA SER A 46 11.75 10.05 4.57
C SER A 46 12.83 10.01 5.67
N PRO A 47 13.84 10.90 5.65
CA PRO A 47 14.81 10.99 6.73
C PRO A 47 14.11 11.42 8.03
N LEU A 48 14.36 10.68 9.12
CA LEU A 48 13.70 10.82 10.43
C LEU A 48 13.65 12.25 10.98
N ARG A 49 14.60 13.13 10.61
CA ARG A 49 14.66 14.53 11.08
C ARG A 49 13.59 15.45 10.51
N HIS A 50 12.86 15.06 9.45
CA HIS A 50 11.85 15.90 8.79
C HIS A 50 10.52 15.18 8.55
N PHE A 51 10.25 14.10 9.29
CA PHE A 51 9.00 13.37 9.14
C PHE A 51 7.83 14.22 9.65
N GLN A 52 6.99 14.67 8.73
CA GLN A 52 5.70 15.30 9.04
C GLN A 52 4.60 14.24 8.88
N PRO A 53 3.74 14.02 9.88
CA PRO A 53 2.55 13.21 9.71
C PRO A 53 1.73 13.76 8.53
N SER A 54 1.32 12.89 7.62
CA SER A 54 0.45 13.27 6.51
C SER A 54 -0.54 12.15 6.23
N ASN A 55 -1.76 12.55 5.87
CA ASN A 55 -2.77 11.64 5.33
C ASN A 55 -2.34 11.18 3.93
N VAL A 56 -2.82 10.01 3.51
CA VAL A 56 -2.60 9.53 2.15
C VAL A 56 -3.20 10.54 1.17
N ASN A 57 -2.39 10.98 0.21
CA ASN A 57 -2.84 11.84 -0.88
C ASN A 57 -2.34 11.30 -2.21
N TYR A 58 -3.06 11.58 -3.30
CA TYR A 58 -2.68 11.13 -4.65
C TYR A 58 -1.34 11.70 -5.14
N GLY A 59 -0.76 12.69 -4.45
CA GLY A 59 0.59 13.18 -4.74
C GLY A 59 1.69 12.20 -4.37
N LEU A 60 1.40 11.19 -3.54
CA LEU A 60 2.35 10.12 -3.18
C LEU A 60 2.40 8.99 -4.21
N PHE A 61 1.44 8.96 -5.15
CA PHE A 61 1.29 7.89 -6.12
C PHE A 61 2.16 8.21 -7.34
N PRO A 62 2.75 7.20 -8.01
CA PRO A 62 3.42 7.39 -9.29
C PRO A 62 2.50 8.10 -10.29
N PRO A 63 2.98 8.96 -11.19
CA PRO A 63 2.11 9.68 -12.13
C PRO A 63 1.30 8.73 -13.02
N LEU A 64 0.10 9.13 -13.43
CA LEU A 64 -0.69 8.41 -14.44
C LEU A 64 -0.05 8.56 -15.82
N ALA A 65 -0.08 7.50 -16.64
CA ALA A 65 0.40 7.56 -18.01
C ALA A 65 -0.59 8.33 -18.90
N GLY A 66 -0.07 9.21 -19.76
CA GLY A 66 -0.86 9.97 -20.73
C GLY A 66 -1.63 11.17 -20.16
N ARG A 67 -2.42 11.81 -21.03
CA ARG A 67 -3.27 12.95 -20.65
C ARG A 67 -4.59 12.44 -20.08
N VAL A 68 -4.75 12.54 -18.76
CA VAL A 68 -6.03 12.29 -18.07
C VAL A 68 -6.70 13.63 -17.79
N GLN A 69 -8.01 13.73 -18.08
CA GLN A 69 -8.77 14.93 -17.78
C GLN A 69 -8.75 15.22 -16.27
N LYS A 70 -8.64 16.51 -15.90
CA LYS A 70 -8.50 16.94 -14.50
C LYS A 70 -9.60 16.37 -13.59
N ARG A 71 -10.82 16.22 -14.12
CA ARG A 71 -12.02 15.70 -13.43
C ARG A 71 -11.95 14.19 -13.16
N SER A 72 -11.40 13.41 -14.09
CA SER A 72 -11.32 11.94 -14.00
C SER A 72 -10.03 11.44 -13.35
N ARG A 73 -9.11 12.35 -12.99
CA ARG A 73 -7.78 12.01 -12.49
C ARG A 73 -7.81 11.23 -11.18
N ASN A 74 -8.66 11.61 -10.23
CA ASN A 74 -8.78 10.90 -8.95
C ASN A 74 -9.33 9.47 -9.16
N GLU A 75 -10.31 9.32 -10.04
CA GLU A 75 -10.91 8.03 -10.38
C GLU A 75 -9.90 7.12 -11.10
N ALA A 76 -9.13 7.67 -12.03
CA ALA A 76 -8.05 6.94 -12.70
C ALA A 76 -6.95 6.48 -11.72
N TYR A 77 -6.60 7.30 -10.73
CA TYR A 77 -5.70 6.89 -9.65
C TYR A 77 -6.32 5.76 -8.81
N ALA A 78 -7.58 5.89 -8.42
CA ALA A 78 -8.28 4.90 -7.62
C ALA A 78 -8.39 3.55 -8.34
N GLU A 79 -8.74 3.54 -9.63
CA GLU A 79 -8.89 2.31 -10.41
C GLU A 79 -7.54 1.62 -10.60
N ARG A 80 -6.47 2.36 -10.93
CA ARG A 80 -5.13 1.79 -11.01
C ARG A 80 -4.67 1.23 -9.66
N ALA A 81 -4.93 1.96 -8.57
CA ALA A 81 -4.59 1.51 -7.22
C ALA A 81 -5.33 0.21 -6.86
N ARG A 82 -6.61 0.11 -7.20
CA ARG A 82 -7.45 -1.07 -6.97
C ARG A 82 -6.96 -2.28 -7.77
N ALA A 83 -6.64 -2.07 -9.05
CA ALA A 83 -6.08 -3.11 -9.90
C ALA A 83 -4.74 -3.64 -9.35
N ALA A 84 -3.79 -2.74 -9.06
CA ALA A 84 -2.48 -3.10 -8.52
C ALA A 84 -2.58 -3.80 -7.14
N PHE A 85 -3.49 -3.35 -6.28
CA PHE A 85 -3.73 -4.00 -4.99
C PHE A 85 -4.30 -5.40 -5.14
N SER A 86 -5.26 -5.58 -6.07
CA SER A 86 -5.83 -6.88 -6.38
C SER A 86 -4.77 -7.84 -6.90
N GLU A 87 -3.96 -7.43 -7.87
CA GLU A 87 -2.85 -8.26 -8.40
C GLU A 87 -1.86 -8.66 -7.32
N TRP A 88 -1.49 -7.73 -6.45
CA TRP A 88 -0.63 -8.01 -5.30
C TRP A 88 -1.27 -9.04 -4.35
N LEU A 89 -2.55 -8.90 -4.03
CA LEU A 89 -3.26 -9.82 -3.16
C LEU A 89 -3.28 -11.25 -3.72
N HIS A 90 -3.48 -11.40 -5.03
CA HIS A 90 -3.43 -12.70 -5.72
C HIS A 90 -2.02 -13.28 -5.81
N SER A 91 -0.98 -12.44 -5.74
CA SER A 91 0.42 -12.91 -5.72
C SER A 91 0.86 -13.44 -4.36
N LEU A 92 0.06 -13.24 -3.30
CA LEU A 92 0.43 -13.66 -1.95
C LEU A 92 0.39 -15.18 -1.81
N PRO A 93 1.36 -15.78 -1.09
CA PRO A 93 1.34 -17.20 -0.78
C PRO A 93 0.04 -17.62 -0.08
N GLU A 94 -0.61 -18.69 -0.55
CA GLU A 94 -1.87 -19.20 0.04
C GLU A 94 -1.76 -19.48 1.54
N ARG A 95 -0.57 -19.86 2.02
CA ARG A 95 -0.31 -20.11 3.45
C ARG A 95 -0.61 -18.91 4.35
N LEU A 96 -0.60 -17.70 3.80
CA LEU A 96 -0.98 -16.47 4.51
C LEU A 96 -2.48 -16.16 4.42
N LEU A 97 -3.17 -16.72 3.45
CA LEU A 97 -4.58 -16.47 3.16
C LEU A 97 -5.50 -17.52 3.81
N THR A 98 -5.01 -18.73 4.04
CA THR A 98 -5.78 -19.80 4.71
C THR A 98 -5.81 -19.59 6.22
N ARG A 99 -7.03 -19.41 6.78
CA ARG A 99 -7.26 -19.62 8.21
C ARG A 99 -6.95 -21.08 8.53
N ARG A 100 -5.98 -21.34 9.42
CA ARG A 100 -5.90 -22.66 10.05
C ARG A 100 -7.16 -22.84 10.88
N SER A 101 -8.03 -23.74 10.43
CA SER A 101 -9.14 -24.32 11.20
C SER A 101 -8.60 -25.19 12.32
#